data_AF-A0A838YKF9-F1
#
_entry.id   AF-A0A838YKF9-F1
#
_cell.length_a   1.000
_cell.length_b   1.000
_cell.length_c   1.000
_cell.angle_alpha   90.00
_cell.angle_beta   90.00
_cell.angle_gamma   90.00
#
_symmetry.space_group_name_H-M   'P 1'
#
loop_
_entity.id
_entity.type
_entity.pdbx_description
1 polymer ?
#
loop_
_entity_poly.entity_id
_entity_poly.type
_entity_poly.pdbx_seq_one_letter_code
_entity_poly.pdbx_strand_id
1 'polypeptide(L)'
;MTRKTTILTMTFFAVAIMLVPINANASIDDNFVAYFGFDGNVNDYSGNQNHGTITGSEQYRSGPMGTAFNMDGSSRITLDNESNFDFDIDNHLLMMFG
;
A
#
# COMPACT_ATOMS: atom_id res chain seq x y z
N MET A 1 46.68 19.32 13.94
CA MET A 1 46.15 18.01 13.47
C MET A 1 46.99 17.57 12.28
N THR A 2 47.60 16.39 12.30
CA THR A 2 48.49 15.94 11.20
C THR A 2 47.68 15.20 10.13
N ARG A 3 48.16 15.16 8.88
CA ARG A 3 47.53 14.37 7.79
C ARG A 3 47.19 12.94 8.22
N LYS A 4 48.05 12.32 9.04
CA LYS A 4 47.85 10.98 9.60
C LYS A 4 46.68 10.94 10.59
N THR A 5 46.54 11.97 11.43
CA THR A 5 45.42 12.10 12.39
C THR A 5 44.09 12.30 11.65
N THR A 6 44.07 13.10 10.59
CA THR A 6 42.87 13.33 9.77
C THR A 6 42.40 12.07 9.06
N ILE A 7 43.32 11.33 8.45
CA ILE A 7 43.00 10.05 7.79
C ILE A 7 42.42 9.08 8.81
N LEU A 8 43.07 8.91 9.97
CA LEU A 8 42.63 7.98 11.00
C LEU A 8 41.21 8.31 11.51
N THR A 9 40.88 9.59 11.71
CA THR A 9 39.54 10.00 12.12
C THR A 9 38.48 9.75 11.05
N MET A 10 38.81 9.93 9.76
CA MET A 10 37.88 9.63 8.66
C MET A 10 37.62 8.13 8.51
N THR A 11 38.67 7.30 8.63
CA THR A 11 38.51 5.85 8.56
C THR A 11 37.69 5.31 9.73
N PHE A 12 37.91 5.86 10.93
CA PHE A 12 37.12 5.51 12.11
C PHE A 12 35.63 5.84 11.93
N PHE A 13 35.31 7.04 11.41
CA PHE A 13 33.93 7.43 11.12
C PHE A 13 33.28 6.56 10.03
N ALA A 14 34.03 6.21 8.98
CA ALA A 14 33.53 5.35 7.91
C ALA A 14 33.22 3.92 8.38
N VAL A 15 34.07 3.35 9.24
CA VAL A 15 33.83 2.02 9.84
C VAL A 15 32.68 2.08 10.84
N ALA A 16 32.58 3.14 11.64
CA ALA A 16 31.49 3.33 12.59
C ALA A 16 30.11 3.38 11.89
N ILE A 17 30.03 4.04 10.72
CA ILE A 17 28.79 4.10 9.91
C ILE A 17 28.44 2.71 9.35
N MET A 18 29.43 1.90 8.94
CA MET A 18 29.19 0.55 8.42
C MET A 18 28.77 -0.48 9.48
N LEU A 19 28.93 -0.19 10.77
CA LEU A 19 28.46 -1.04 11.87
C LEU A 19 27.03 -0.71 12.35
N VAL A 20 26.40 0.35 11.83
CA VAL A 20 25.01 0.68 12.17
C VAL A 20 24.08 -0.17 11.28
N PRO A 21 23.29 -1.10 11.83
CA PRO A 21 22.27 -1.78 11.03
C PRO A 21 21.22 -0.76 10.59
N ILE A 22 21.07 -0.57 9.28
CA ILE A 22 20.01 0.26 8.70
C ILE A 22 18.71 -0.57 8.76
N ASN A 23 17.97 -0.42 9.85
CA ASN A 23 16.63 -0.99 9.96
C ASN A 23 15.65 -0.04 9.25
N ALA A 24 15.66 -0.04 7.91
CA ALA A 24 14.66 0.65 7.12
C ALA A 24 13.39 -0.20 7.06
N ASN A 25 12.67 -0.29 8.18
CA ASN A 25 11.34 -0.87 8.23
C ASN A 25 10.35 0.25 7.90
N ALA A 26 10.17 0.57 6.62
CA ALA A 26 8.92 1.17 6.18
C ALA A 26 7.87 0.04 6.23
N SER A 27 7.29 -0.18 7.42
CA SER A 27 6.05 -0.96 7.51
C SER A 27 5.00 -0.17 6.75
N ILE A 28 4.62 -0.63 5.56
CA ILE A 28 3.25 -0.39 5.13
C ILE A 28 2.48 -1.26 6.12
N ASP A 29 1.95 -0.64 7.17
CA ASP A 29 1.11 -1.40 8.09
C ASP A 29 0.04 -2.07 7.25
N ASP A 30 -0.05 -3.41 7.34
CA ASP A 30 -1.02 -4.25 6.64
C ASP A 30 -2.47 -3.96 7.08
N ASN A 31 -2.70 -2.84 7.79
CA ASN A 31 -3.98 -2.28 8.16
C ASN A 31 -4.68 -1.64 6.95
N PHE A 32 -4.74 -2.36 5.83
CA PHE A 32 -5.61 -1.99 4.73
C PHE A 32 -7.05 -2.02 5.22
N VAL A 33 -7.80 -0.96 4.97
CA VAL A 33 -9.25 -0.96 5.13
C VAL A 33 -9.86 -1.95 4.14
N ALA A 34 -9.35 -2.02 2.91
CA ALA A 34 -9.71 -3.05 1.94
C ALA A 34 -8.61 -3.31 0.91
N TYR A 35 -8.63 -4.51 0.34
CA TYR A 35 -7.76 -4.91 -0.77
C TYR A 35 -8.56 -5.65 -1.86
N PHE A 36 -8.66 -5.06 -3.05
CA PHE A 36 -9.35 -5.67 -4.19
C PHE A 36 -8.36 -6.04 -5.31
N GLY A 37 -8.27 -7.33 -5.63
CA GLY A 37 -7.36 -7.83 -6.67
C GLY A 37 -7.93 -7.78 -8.10
N PHE A 38 -9.22 -7.52 -8.26
CA PHE A 38 -9.94 -7.50 -9.56
C PHE A 38 -9.65 -8.70 -10.48
N ASP A 39 -9.49 -9.88 -9.88
CA ASP A 39 -9.20 -11.16 -10.55
C ASP A 39 -10.48 -11.89 -11.01
N GLY A 40 -11.45 -11.13 -11.50
CA GLY A 40 -12.77 -11.64 -11.91
C GLY A 40 -13.82 -11.64 -10.78
N ASN A 41 -13.53 -11.00 -9.66
CA ASN A 41 -14.48 -10.74 -8.59
C ASN A 41 -14.14 -9.40 -7.88
N VAL A 42 -15.01 -8.99 -6.96
CA VAL A 42 -14.87 -7.79 -6.13
C VAL A 42 -14.79 -8.15 -4.64
N ASN A 43 -14.09 -9.24 -4.32
CA ASN A 43 -13.87 -9.65 -2.94
C ASN A 43 -12.78 -8.80 -2.29
N ASP A 44 -13.00 -8.44 -1.02
CA ASP A 44 -11.97 -7.85 -0.18
C ASP A 44 -11.06 -8.95 0.41
N TYR A 45 -9.77 -8.87 0.08
CA TYR A 45 -8.72 -9.77 0.53
C TYR A 45 -7.93 -9.22 1.73
N SER A 46 -8.32 -8.09 2.31
CA SER A 46 -7.66 -7.52 3.50
C SER A 46 -7.95 -8.30 4.79
N GLY A 47 -9.05 -9.08 4.81
CA GLY A 47 -9.56 -9.74 6.01
C GLY A 47 -10.66 -8.96 6.75
N ASN A 48 -11.01 -7.75 6.29
CA ASN A 48 -12.04 -6.91 6.90
C ASN A 48 -13.47 -7.18 6.38
N GLN A 49 -13.63 -8.12 5.44
CA GLN A 49 -14.92 -8.53 4.88
C GLN A 49 -15.69 -7.36 4.25
N ASN A 50 -14.98 -6.37 3.71
CA ASN A 50 -15.56 -5.24 2.99
C ASN A 50 -15.83 -5.63 1.53
N HIS A 51 -16.48 -6.77 1.30
CA HIS A 51 -16.77 -7.27 -0.04
C HIS A 51 -17.62 -6.28 -0.83
N GLY A 52 -17.46 -6.31 -2.15
CA GLY A 52 -18.20 -5.48 -3.07
C GLY A 52 -19.38 -6.21 -3.73
N THR A 53 -20.38 -5.43 -4.11
CA THR A 53 -21.45 -5.83 -5.03
C THR A 53 -21.41 -4.92 -6.25
N ILE A 54 -21.41 -5.52 -7.44
CA ILE A 54 -21.38 -4.76 -8.71
C ILE A 54 -22.79 -4.33 -9.08
N THR A 55 -22.95 -3.05 -9.41
CA THR A 55 -24.15 -2.52 -10.06
C THR A 55 -23.81 -2.06 -11.47
N GLY A 56 -24.70 -2.38 -12.42
CA GLY A 56 -24.48 -2.12 -13.85
C GLY A 56 -23.87 -3.34 -14.55
N SER A 57 -23.29 -3.12 -15.73
CA SER A 57 -22.56 -4.17 -16.43
C SER A 57 -21.19 -4.38 -15.77
N GLU A 58 -20.92 -5.60 -15.32
CA GLU A 58 -19.59 -6.00 -14.88
C GLU A 58 -18.63 -5.98 -16.07
N GLN A 59 -17.56 -5.20 -15.95
CA GLN A 59 -16.57 -5.00 -17.00
C GLN A 59 -15.18 -5.03 -16.39
N TYR A 60 -14.45 -6.13 -16.58
CA TYR A 60 -13.01 -6.18 -16.35
C TYR A 60 -12.26 -5.89 -17.65
N ARG A 61 -11.14 -5.20 -17.55
CA ARG A 61 -10.27 -4.86 -18.68
C ARG A 61 -8.81 -5.06 -18.31
N SER A 62 -7.95 -5.18 -19.33
CA SER A 62 -6.50 -5.16 -19.13
C SER A 62 -6.09 -3.80 -18.57
N GLY A 63 -5.39 -3.81 -17.44
CA GLY A 63 -4.85 -2.65 -16.75
C GLY A 63 -3.32 -2.73 -16.60
N PRO A 64 -2.68 -1.68 -16.06
CA PRO A 64 -1.22 -1.63 -15.90
C PRO A 64 -0.63 -2.75 -15.01
N MET A 65 -1.41 -3.30 -14.09
CA MET A 65 -1.02 -4.37 -13.17
C MET A 65 -1.83 -5.67 -13.40
N GLY A 66 -2.27 -5.93 -14.64
CA GLY A 66 -3.01 -7.15 -14.98
C GLY A 66 -4.45 -6.86 -15.34
N THR A 67 -5.40 -7.20 -14.48
CA THR A 67 -6.84 -6.99 -14.73
C THR A 67 -7.37 -5.89 -13.81
N ALA A 68 -8.19 -4.99 -14.34
CA ALA A 68 -8.78 -3.88 -13.59
C ALA A 68 -10.29 -3.81 -13.83
N PHE A 69 -11.03 -3.34 -12.82
CA PHE A 69 -12.45 -3.06 -12.97
C PHE A 69 -12.68 -1.72 -13.70
N ASN A 70 -13.50 -1.73 -14.75
CA ASN A 70 -13.80 -0.56 -15.56
C ASN A 70 -15.05 0.16 -15.02
N MET A 71 -14.83 1.27 -14.32
CA MET A 71 -15.87 2.19 -13.86
C MET A 71 -16.11 3.27 -14.90
N ASP A 72 -17.15 3.12 -15.72
CA ASP A 72 -17.46 4.03 -16.84
C ASP A 72 -18.54 5.08 -16.51
N GLY A 73 -18.94 5.16 -15.23
CA GLY A 73 -20.02 6.01 -14.75
C GLY A 73 -21.41 5.35 -14.79
N SER A 74 -21.58 4.23 -15.52
CA SER A 74 -22.76 3.36 -15.45
C SER A 74 -22.54 2.14 -14.56
N SER A 75 -21.29 1.68 -14.48
CA SER A 75 -20.85 0.63 -13.55
C SER A 75 -20.26 1.21 -12.26
N ARG A 76 -20.54 0.54 -11.12
CA ARG A 76 -19.96 0.86 -9.80
C ARG A 76 -19.88 -0.38 -8.92
N ILE A 77 -18.99 -0.32 -7.93
CA ILE A 77 -18.90 -1.29 -6.83
C ILE A 77 -19.47 -0.63 -5.59
N THR A 78 -20.43 -1.29 -4.93
CA THR A 78 -20.98 -0.88 -3.63
C THR A 78 -20.42 -1.81 -2.57
N LEU A 79 -19.96 -1.29 -1.43
CA LEU A 79 -19.27 -2.06 -0.40
C LEU A 79 -20.22 -2.37 0.75
N ASP A 80 -20.12 -3.57 1.34
CA ASP A 80 -21.06 -4.03 2.37
C ASP A 80 -20.97 -3.20 3.67
N ASN A 81 -19.76 -2.75 4.04
CA ASN A 81 -19.51 -2.03 5.29
C ASN A 81 -18.90 -0.64 5.00
N GLU A 82 -19.68 0.23 4.38
CA GLU A 82 -19.28 1.59 3.98
C GLU A 82 -18.75 2.47 5.13
N SER A 83 -19.18 2.22 6.38
CA SER A 83 -18.68 2.94 7.57
C SER A 83 -17.20 2.71 7.86
N ASN A 84 -16.61 1.64 7.34
CA ASN A 84 -15.17 1.37 7.47
C ASN A 84 -14.33 2.29 6.57
N PHE A 85 -14.95 2.92 5.56
CA PHE A 85 -14.32 3.85 4.63
C PHE A 85 -14.51 5.28 5.11
N ASP A 86 -14.07 5.53 6.34
CA ASP A 86 -14.07 6.85 6.94
C ASP A 86 -12.91 7.68 6.36
N PHE A 87 -13.25 8.82 5.78
CA PHE A 87 -12.28 9.77 5.19
C PHE A 87 -11.93 10.90 6.17
N ASP A 88 -12.39 10.86 7.42
CA ASP A 88 -11.99 11.81 8.45
C ASP A 88 -10.49 11.74 8.75
N ILE A 89 -9.92 12.90 9.11
CA ILE A 89 -8.46 13.09 9.26
C ILE A 89 -7.82 12.26 10.37
N ASP A 90 -8.65 11.72 11.28
CA ASP A 90 -8.20 10.96 12.44
C ASP A 90 -8.08 9.46 12.15
N ASN A 91 -8.67 8.97 11.05
CA ASN A 91 -8.61 7.58 10.62
C ASN A 91 -7.73 7.42 9.37
N HIS A 92 -6.76 6.51 9.45
CA HIS A 92 -5.93 6.17 8.29
C HIS A 92 -6.73 5.30 7.32
N LEU A 93 -7.22 5.91 6.23
CA LEU A 93 -7.81 5.17 5.12
C LEU A 93 -6.72 4.69 4.15
N LEU A 94 -6.31 3.43 4.29
CA LEU A 94 -5.41 2.77 3.33
C LEU A 94 -6.17 1.73 2.53
N MET A 95 -6.16 1.86 1.21
CA MET A 95 -6.79 0.90 0.29
C MET A 95 -5.77 0.41 -0.73
N MET A 96 -5.86 -0.87 -1.08
CA MET A 96 -5.03 -1.48 -2.12
C MET A 96 -5.88 -1.96 -3.29
N PHE A 97 -5.40 -1.71 -4.50
CA PHE A 97 -5.97 -2.24 -5.75
C PHE A 97 -4.87 -2.99 -6.49
N GLY A 98 -5.14 -4.25 -6.86
CA GLY A 98 -4.24 -5.12 -7.60
C GLY A 98 -4.11 -4.76 -9.07
#